data_AF-A0A3N6AGR9-F1
#
_entry.id   AF-A0A3N6AGR9-F1
#
_cell.length_a   1.000
_cell.length_b   1.000
_cell.length_c   1.000
_cell.angle_alpha   90.00
_cell.angle_beta   90.00
_cell.angle_gamma   90.00
#
_symmetry.space_group_name_H-M   'P 1'
#
loop_
_entity.id
_entity.type
_entity.pdbx_description
1 polymer ?
#
loop_
_entity_poly.entity_id
_entity_poly.type
_entity_poly.pdbx_seq_one_letter_code
_entity_poly.pdbx_strand_id
1 'polypeptide(L)'
;MSHTDQKFVHLHVHTQYSLLDGAIRLEPLFKRAIEYGMDAIAITDHGTMFGTIEFYEKAKKAGIKPIIGCECYIAPRTIADKTTTDSKGLSHLVLLVKNQEGYRNLCKLTTIAQLDGFYYKPRIDKTILRQHSNGLIALSACLHGEIPSLIKAGKIEQADEAARFYLDVFGEGNFYLE
;
A
#
# COMPACT_ATOMS: atom_id res chain seq x y z
N MET A 1 -20.21 26.00 -17.90
CA MET A 1 -19.26 26.04 -16.77
C MET A 1 -18.33 24.84 -16.95
N SER A 2 -17.03 25.07 -17.16
CA SER A 2 -16.05 24.02 -17.46
C SER A 2 -15.77 23.16 -16.23
N HIS A 3 -15.92 21.84 -16.34
CA HIS A 3 -15.71 20.85 -15.28
C HIS A 3 -14.23 20.57 -14.94
N THR A 4 -13.36 21.59 -14.87
CA THR A 4 -11.89 21.37 -14.90
C THR A 4 -11.13 22.00 -13.73
N ASP A 5 -11.59 21.84 -12.48
CA ASP A 5 -10.84 22.35 -11.32
C ASP A 5 -10.63 21.35 -10.17
N GLN A 6 -11.09 20.11 -10.31
CA GLN A 6 -10.76 19.07 -9.32
C GLN A 6 -9.47 18.37 -9.71
N LYS A 7 -8.37 18.78 -9.07
CA LYS A 7 -7.09 18.07 -9.14
C LYS A 7 -7.26 16.70 -8.48
N PHE A 8 -6.85 15.66 -9.19
CA PHE A 8 -6.86 14.28 -8.71
C PHE A 8 -5.46 13.68 -8.80
N VAL A 9 -5.10 12.85 -7.83
CA VAL A 9 -3.80 12.16 -7.75
C VAL A 9 -4.06 10.70 -7.41
N HIS A 10 -3.51 9.78 -8.20
CA HIS A 10 -3.57 8.36 -7.88
C HIS A 10 -2.58 8.01 -6.77
N LEU A 11 -3.10 7.47 -5.67
CA LEU A 11 -2.32 7.03 -4.50
C LEU A 11 -2.15 5.51 -4.39
N HIS A 12 -2.90 4.75 -5.20
CA HIS A 12 -2.79 3.30 -5.30
C HIS A 12 -2.54 2.95 -6.77
N VAL A 13 -1.27 2.66 -7.11
CA VAL A 13 -0.82 2.41 -8.49
C VAL A 13 0.21 1.27 -8.50
N HIS A 14 -0.09 0.24 -9.28
CA HIS A 14 0.83 -0.85 -9.58
C HIS A 14 1.60 -0.55 -10.85
N THR A 15 2.92 -0.67 -10.78
CA THR A 15 3.84 -0.49 -11.90
C THR A 15 4.28 -1.85 -12.45
N GLN A 16 5.13 -1.84 -13.47
CA GLN A 16 5.82 -3.03 -13.98
C GLN A 16 6.61 -3.83 -12.91
N TYR A 17 6.79 -3.28 -11.71
CA TYR A 17 7.48 -3.92 -10.59
C TYR A 17 6.56 -4.76 -9.69
N SER A 18 5.23 -4.65 -9.83
CA SER A 18 4.30 -5.69 -9.38
C SER A 18 4.40 -6.90 -10.31
N LEU A 19 5.46 -7.70 -10.16
CA LEU A 19 5.73 -8.83 -11.06
C LEU A 19 4.52 -9.77 -11.13
N LEU A 20 4.23 -10.25 -12.34
CA LEU A 20 3.10 -11.14 -12.68
C LEU A 20 1.71 -10.47 -12.73
N ASP A 21 1.59 -9.17 -12.44
CA ASP A 21 0.30 -8.46 -12.45
C ASP A 21 0.41 -7.06 -13.11
N GLY A 22 1.33 -6.22 -12.62
CA GLY A 22 1.47 -4.85 -13.06
C GLY A 22 1.97 -4.69 -14.50
N ALA A 23 1.20 -3.96 -15.31
CA ALA A 23 1.50 -3.69 -16.73
C ALA A 23 1.96 -2.25 -17.00
N ILE A 24 1.90 -1.36 -16.00
CA ILE A 24 2.15 0.07 -16.16
C ILE A 24 3.66 0.36 -16.15
N ARG A 25 4.21 0.74 -17.29
CA ARG A 25 5.61 1.19 -17.39
C ARG A 25 5.76 2.63 -16.88
N LEU A 26 6.90 2.93 -16.26
CA LEU A 26 7.14 4.21 -15.59
C LEU A 26 7.07 5.42 -16.52
N GLU A 27 7.73 5.39 -17.68
CA GLU A 27 7.75 6.54 -18.60
C GLU A 27 6.36 6.87 -19.18
N PRO A 28 5.59 5.90 -19.71
CA PRO A 28 4.21 6.14 -20.10
C PRO A 28 3.31 6.63 -18.97
N LEU A 29 3.53 6.14 -17.73
CA LEU A 29 2.79 6.57 -16.56
C LEU A 29 2.95 8.07 -16.30
N PHE A 30 4.19 8.56 -16.24
CA PHE A 30 4.46 9.98 -16.01
C PHE A 30 3.97 10.84 -17.17
N LYS A 31 4.12 10.39 -18.41
CA LYS A 31 3.58 11.08 -19.57
C LYS A 31 2.06 11.27 -19.44
N ARG A 32 1.32 10.22 -19.06
CA ARG A 32 -0.13 10.30 -18.83
C ARG A 32 -0.49 11.19 -17.65
N ALA A 33 0.24 11.11 -16.54
CA ALA A 33 0.02 11.98 -15.39
C ALA A 33 0.10 13.47 -15.79
N ILE A 34 1.11 13.85 -16.58
CA ILE A 34 1.29 15.21 -17.11
C ILE A 34 0.13 15.61 -18.04
N GLU A 35 -0.25 14.73 -18.98
CA GLU A 35 -1.37 14.98 -19.91
C GLU A 35 -2.70 15.21 -19.17
N TYR A 36 -2.89 14.59 -18.01
CA TYR A 36 -4.07 14.78 -17.14
C TYR A 36 -3.90 15.89 -16.10
N GLY A 37 -2.80 16.64 -16.11
CA GLY A 37 -2.55 17.75 -15.18
C GLY A 37 -2.35 17.29 -13.72
N MET A 38 -1.84 16.08 -13.51
CA MET A 38 -1.55 15.55 -12.17
C MET A 38 -0.14 15.98 -11.73
N ASP A 39 -0.04 16.63 -10.57
CA ASP A 39 1.23 17.13 -10.02
C ASP A 39 2.02 16.04 -9.25
N ALA A 40 1.37 14.93 -8.92
CA ALA A 40 1.93 13.86 -8.10
C ALA A 40 1.39 12.49 -8.54
N ILE A 41 2.13 11.43 -8.20
CA ILE A 41 1.66 10.04 -8.36
C ILE A 41 2.36 9.11 -7.37
N ALA A 42 1.66 8.08 -6.91
CA ALA A 42 2.22 7.06 -6.05
C ALA A 42 2.77 5.84 -6.79
N ILE A 43 3.65 5.10 -6.12
CA ILE A 43 4.03 3.71 -6.42
C ILE A 43 3.63 2.86 -5.22
N THR A 44 2.79 1.85 -5.43
CA THR A 44 2.29 0.96 -4.36
C THR A 44 2.27 -0.48 -4.87
N ASP A 45 3.42 -0.95 -5.33
CA ASP A 45 3.53 -2.30 -5.89
C ASP A 45 3.25 -3.39 -4.85
N HIS A 46 2.83 -4.56 -5.32
CA HIS A 46 2.46 -5.70 -4.48
C HIS A 46 3.67 -6.23 -3.69
N GLY A 47 3.66 -6.03 -2.37
CA GLY A 47 4.59 -6.64 -1.42
C GLY A 47 6.07 -6.35 -1.65
N THR A 48 6.41 -5.35 -2.47
CA THR A 48 7.79 -5.07 -2.90
C THR A 48 8.02 -3.58 -3.10
N MET A 49 9.29 -3.17 -2.99
CA MET A 49 9.74 -1.80 -3.25
C MET A 49 10.77 -1.74 -4.40
N PHE A 50 10.80 -2.76 -5.27
CA PHE A 50 11.86 -2.95 -6.27
C PHE A 50 12.04 -1.74 -7.20
N GLY A 51 10.93 -1.13 -7.63
CA GLY A 51 10.92 0.02 -8.54
C GLY A 51 11.15 1.37 -7.89
N THR A 52 11.30 1.45 -6.56
CA THR A 52 11.18 2.72 -5.82
C THR A 52 12.19 3.78 -6.26
N ILE A 53 13.46 3.40 -6.41
CA ILE A 53 14.53 4.34 -6.77
C ILE A 53 14.38 4.81 -8.20
N GLU A 54 14.17 3.90 -9.16
CA GLU A 54 13.94 4.28 -10.55
C GLU A 54 12.68 5.16 -10.70
N PHE A 55 11.59 4.81 -10.01
CA PHE A 55 10.37 5.62 -9.97
C PHE A 55 10.65 7.02 -9.44
N TYR A 56 11.35 7.14 -8.30
CA TYR A 56 11.69 8.43 -7.71
C TYR A 56 12.50 9.30 -8.66
N GLU A 57 13.57 8.77 -9.24
CA GLU A 57 14.45 9.49 -10.16
C GLU A 57 13.71 9.94 -11.42
N LYS A 58 12.93 9.03 -12.04
CA LYS A 58 12.18 9.33 -13.26
C LYS A 58 11.03 10.32 -13.00
N ALA A 59 10.29 10.17 -11.90
CA ALA A 59 9.23 11.12 -11.52
C ALA A 59 9.79 12.53 -11.34
N LYS A 60 10.90 12.66 -10.58
CA LYS A 60 11.59 13.93 -10.36
C LYS A 60 12.05 14.56 -11.67
N LYS A 61 12.63 13.77 -12.58
CA LYS A 61 13.05 14.24 -13.92
C LYS A 61 11.86 14.72 -14.76
N ALA A 62 10.69 14.08 -14.61
CA ALA A 62 9.46 14.46 -15.29
C ALA A 62 8.71 15.64 -14.63
N GLY A 63 9.20 16.17 -13.51
CA GLY A 63 8.53 17.25 -12.77
C GLY A 63 7.32 16.79 -11.94
N ILE A 64 7.13 15.49 -11.75
CA ILE A 64 6.06 14.89 -10.94
C ILE A 64 6.58 14.68 -9.51
N LYS A 65 5.76 14.99 -8.50
CA LYS A 65 6.05 14.65 -7.10
C LYS A 65 5.86 13.13 -6.88
N PRO A 66 6.92 12.35 -6.61
CA PRO A 66 6.76 10.94 -6.29
C PRO A 66 6.20 10.76 -4.89
N ILE A 67 5.25 9.82 -4.75
CA ILE A 67 4.76 9.34 -3.45
C ILE A 67 5.16 7.87 -3.35
N ILE A 68 5.98 7.54 -2.36
CA ILE A 68 6.50 6.17 -2.19
C ILE A 68 5.53 5.39 -1.30
N GLY A 69 5.21 4.17 -1.69
CA GLY A 69 4.38 3.26 -0.92
C GLY A 69 4.57 1.80 -1.31
N CYS A 70 3.70 0.94 -0.78
CA CYS A 70 3.66 -0.49 -1.06
C CYS A 70 2.25 -1.01 -0.70
N GLU A 71 1.66 -1.85 -1.55
CA GLU A 71 0.48 -2.63 -1.15
C GLU A 71 0.98 -3.91 -0.46
N CYS A 72 0.96 -3.88 0.87
CA CYS A 72 1.47 -4.94 1.72
C CYS A 72 0.45 -6.07 1.90
N TYR A 73 0.94 -7.30 2.04
CA TYR A 73 0.12 -8.44 2.43
C TYR A 73 0.12 -8.60 3.95
N ILE A 74 -1.06 -8.60 4.56
CA ILE A 74 -1.27 -8.83 5.99
C ILE A 74 -1.73 -10.26 6.20
N ALA A 75 -0.97 -11.02 6.97
CA ALA A 75 -1.35 -12.37 7.39
C ALA A 75 -2.56 -12.32 8.35
N PRO A 76 -3.48 -13.28 8.28
CA PRO A 76 -4.66 -13.31 9.16
C PRO A 76 -4.31 -13.59 10.63
N ARG A 77 -3.13 -14.15 10.88
CA ARG A 77 -2.61 -14.53 12.20
C ARG A 77 -1.16 -14.06 12.33
N THR A 78 -0.21 -14.96 12.50
CA THR A 78 1.22 -14.64 12.58
C THR A 78 1.93 -14.94 11.26
N ILE A 79 3.07 -14.30 11.02
CA ILE A 79 3.90 -14.63 9.85
C ILE A 79 4.50 -16.05 9.87
N ALA A 80 4.62 -16.65 11.07
CA ALA A 80 5.12 -18.01 11.26
C ALA A 80 4.10 -19.08 10.83
N ASP A 81 2.81 -18.75 10.81
CA ASP A 81 1.74 -19.65 10.39
C ASP A 81 1.75 -19.86 8.86
N LYS A 82 1.86 -21.13 8.45
CA LYS A 82 1.94 -21.56 7.04
C LYS A 82 0.92 -22.66 6.73
N THR A 83 -0.36 -22.39 7.00
CA THR A 83 -1.47 -23.29 6.62
C THR A 83 -2.19 -22.80 5.38
N THR A 84 -3.03 -23.67 4.79
CA THR A 84 -3.91 -23.31 3.67
C THR A 84 -4.86 -22.16 4.00
N THR A 85 -5.30 -22.05 5.25
CA THR A 85 -6.11 -20.93 5.74
C THR A 85 -5.30 -19.63 5.71
N ASP A 86 -4.03 -19.66 6.06
CA ASP A 86 -3.16 -18.46 6.05
C ASP A 86 -2.78 -18.02 4.63
N SER A 87 -2.88 -18.92 3.65
CA SER A 87 -2.73 -18.62 2.22
C SER A 87 -4.00 -18.01 1.61
N LYS A 88 -5.18 -18.36 2.11
CA LYS A 88 -6.46 -17.83 1.63
C LYS A 88 -6.93 -16.58 2.39
N GLY A 89 -6.51 -16.43 3.64
CA GLY A 89 -6.91 -15.34 4.53
C GLY A 89 -6.00 -14.13 4.50
N LEU A 90 -5.11 -13.98 3.50
CA LEU A 90 -4.33 -12.76 3.37
C LEU A 90 -5.24 -11.59 3.03
N SER A 91 -4.92 -10.43 3.60
CA SER A 91 -5.53 -9.17 3.20
C SER A 91 -4.50 -8.19 2.66
N HIS A 92 -4.94 -7.24 1.85
CA HIS A 92 -4.11 -6.15 1.36
C HIS A 92 -4.21 -4.93 2.28
N LEU A 93 -3.12 -4.17 2.38
CA LEU A 93 -3.08 -2.87 3.04
C LEU A 93 -2.14 -1.94 2.28
N VAL A 94 -2.63 -0.80 1.83
CA VAL A 94 -1.78 0.19 1.15
C VAL A 94 -1.08 1.04 2.20
N LEU A 95 0.24 1.11 2.13
CA LEU A 95 1.05 1.97 2.98
C LEU A 95 1.75 3.03 2.14
N LEU A 96 1.64 4.28 2.55
CA LEU A 96 2.30 5.45 1.94
C LEU A 96 3.28 6.07 2.93
N VAL A 97 4.43 6.49 2.42
CA VAL A 97 5.47 7.15 3.20
C VAL A 97 5.12 8.62 3.40
N LYS A 98 4.90 9.03 4.66
CA LYS A 98 4.67 10.44 5.03
C LYS A 98 5.98 11.22 5.18
N ASN A 99 7.02 10.58 5.71
CA ASN A 99 8.30 11.21 6.03
C ASN A 99 9.47 10.21 6.02
N GLN A 100 10.67 10.69 6.37
CA GLN A 100 11.89 9.86 6.37
C GLN A 100 11.85 8.67 7.32
N GLU A 101 11.17 8.78 8.47
CA GLU A 101 10.98 7.67 9.39
C GLU A 101 10.06 6.61 8.76
N GLY A 102 8.96 7.04 8.14
CA GLY A 102 8.08 6.19 7.36
C GLY A 102 8.80 5.42 6.27
N TYR A 103 9.71 6.07 5.53
CA TYR A 103 10.51 5.38 4.52
C TYR A 103 11.34 4.25 5.13
N ARG A 104 12.04 4.52 6.24
CA ARG A 104 12.84 3.50 6.95
C ARG A 104 11.95 2.37 7.46
N ASN A 105 10.77 2.68 7.96
CA ASN A 105 9.83 1.69 8.46
C ASN A 105 9.22 0.84 7.33
N LEU A 106 8.88 1.43 6.19
CA LEU A 106 8.41 0.67 5.02
C LEU A 106 9.49 -0.28 4.48
N CYS A 107 10.75 0.17 4.45
CA CYS A 107 11.88 -0.71 4.11
C CYS A 107 12.02 -1.88 5.10
N LYS A 108 11.86 -1.64 6.41
CA LYS A 108 11.89 -2.71 7.42
C LYS A 108 10.73 -3.69 7.24
N LEU A 109 9.51 -3.19 7.09
CA LEU A 109 8.31 -4.00 6.87
C LEU A 109 8.45 -4.92 5.66
N THR A 110 8.86 -4.36 4.52
CA THR A 110 9.06 -5.14 3.29
C THR A 110 10.24 -6.10 3.37
N THR A 111 11.30 -5.75 4.13
CA THR A 111 12.41 -6.68 4.41
C THR A 111 11.94 -7.86 5.26
N ILE A 112 11.24 -7.62 6.37
CA ILE A 112 10.69 -8.68 7.23
C ILE A 112 9.72 -9.56 6.44
N ALA A 113 8.88 -8.95 5.61
CA ALA A 113 7.93 -9.69 4.76
C ALA A 113 8.63 -10.68 3.82
N GLN A 114 9.78 -10.29 3.27
CA GLN A 114 10.56 -11.10 2.33
C GLN A 114 11.42 -12.15 3.03
N LEU A 115 12.08 -11.79 4.13
CA LEU A 115 13.04 -12.67 4.81
C LEU A 115 12.36 -13.67 5.76
N ASP A 116 11.37 -13.21 6.53
CA ASP A 116 10.78 -13.99 7.62
C ASP A 116 9.34 -14.42 7.30
N GLY A 117 8.56 -13.52 6.66
CA GLY A 117 7.14 -13.70 6.44
C GLY A 117 6.73 -14.35 5.12
N PHE A 118 7.71 -14.74 4.30
CA PHE A 118 7.44 -15.31 3.00
C PHE A 118 6.80 -16.70 3.10
N TYR A 119 5.66 -16.85 2.44
CA TYR A 119 5.02 -18.15 2.20
C TYR A 119 4.75 -18.34 0.71
N TYR A 120 3.60 -17.88 0.22
CA TYR A 120 3.35 -17.71 -1.23
C TYR A 120 3.52 -16.26 -1.69
N LYS A 121 3.36 -15.33 -0.75
CA LYS A 121 3.56 -13.88 -0.88
C LYS A 121 4.42 -13.43 0.30
N PRO A 122 5.13 -12.29 0.19
CA PRO A 122 5.84 -11.68 1.32
C PRO A 122 4.83 -11.00 2.24
N ARG A 123 4.68 -11.46 3.49
CA ARG A 123 3.62 -11.01 4.40
C ARG A 123 4.19 -10.43 5.68
N ILE A 124 3.49 -9.47 6.25
CA ILE A 124 3.66 -9.06 7.65
C ILE A 124 2.41 -9.45 8.44
N ASP A 125 2.46 -9.32 9.76
CA ASP A 125 1.27 -9.41 10.61
C ASP A 125 1.00 -8.09 11.34
N LYS A 126 -0.15 -8.03 12.01
CA LYS A 126 -0.60 -6.84 12.74
C LYS A 126 0.35 -6.42 13.87
N THR A 127 1.10 -7.35 14.45
CA THR A 127 2.08 -7.05 15.51
C THR A 127 3.29 -6.34 14.92
N ILE A 128 3.85 -6.87 13.84
CA ILE A 128 4.98 -6.27 13.11
C ILE A 128 4.57 -4.91 12.53
N LEU A 129 3.36 -4.81 11.97
CA LEU A 129 2.82 -3.56 11.44
C LEU A 129 2.83 -2.46 12.52
N ARG A 130 2.32 -2.77 13.72
CA ARG A 130 2.27 -1.82 14.83
C ARG A 130 3.66 -1.33 15.24
N GLN A 131 4.66 -2.21 15.26
CA GLN A 131 6.05 -1.87 15.63
C GLN A 131 6.74 -0.92 14.62
N HIS A 132 6.26 -0.87 13.38
CA HIS A 132 6.85 -0.10 12.29
C HIS A 132 5.83 0.78 11.56
N SER A 133 4.83 1.30 12.28
CA SER A 133 3.75 2.14 11.72
C SER A 133 4.08 3.63 11.66
N ASN A 134 4.99 4.11 12.51
CA ASN A 134 5.33 5.53 12.60
C ASN A 134 5.80 6.10 11.26
N GLY A 135 5.29 7.27 10.90
CA GLY A 135 5.63 7.97 9.66
C GLY A 135 4.97 7.38 8.41
N LEU A 136 4.04 6.44 8.55
CA LEU A 136 3.25 5.89 7.45
C LEU A 136 1.81 6.42 7.47
N ILE A 137 1.20 6.45 6.30
CA ILE A 137 -0.25 6.61 6.09
C ILE A 137 -0.76 5.29 5.54
N ALA A 138 -1.92 4.82 6.00
CA ALA A 138 -2.54 3.61 5.51
C ALA A 138 -3.89 3.88 4.84
N LEU A 139 -4.19 3.13 3.78
CA LEU A 139 -5.50 3.08 3.14
C LEU A 139 -6.08 1.67 3.32
N SER A 140 -7.40 1.53 3.45
CA SER A 140 -8.06 0.23 3.68
C SER A 140 -7.92 -0.77 2.52
N ALA A 141 -7.29 -0.37 1.42
CA ALA A 141 -6.98 -1.17 0.23
C ALA A 141 -8.21 -1.58 -0.57
N CYS A 142 -7.97 -2.44 -1.58
CA CYS A 142 -8.97 -2.91 -2.52
C CYS A 142 -9.96 -3.92 -1.90
N LEU A 143 -10.74 -4.63 -2.73
CA LEU A 143 -11.68 -5.67 -2.28
C LEU A 143 -11.04 -6.82 -1.49
N HIS A 144 -9.72 -6.98 -1.57
CA HIS A 144 -8.96 -7.94 -0.76
C HIS A 144 -8.42 -7.33 0.55
N GLY A 145 -8.73 -6.08 0.86
CA GLY A 145 -8.48 -5.49 2.17
C GLY A 145 -9.32 -6.16 3.27
N GLU A 146 -8.83 -6.11 4.51
CA GLU A 146 -9.50 -6.77 5.65
C GLU A 146 -10.92 -6.21 5.86
N ILE A 147 -11.06 -4.87 5.88
CA ILE A 147 -12.34 -4.20 6.12
C ILE A 147 -13.35 -4.49 4.99
N PRO A 148 -13.04 -4.26 3.70
CA PRO A 148 -13.95 -4.61 2.60
C PRO A 148 -14.34 -6.09 2.59
N SER A 149 -13.41 -6.99 2.90
CA SER A 149 -13.67 -8.43 2.95
C SER A 149 -14.66 -8.80 4.05
N LEU A 150 -14.53 -8.21 5.24
CA LEU A 150 -15.44 -8.42 6.37
C LEU A 150 -16.84 -7.86 6.08
N ILE A 151 -16.92 -6.68 5.48
CA ILE A 151 -18.20 -6.08 5.05
C ILE A 151 -18.90 -6.99 4.05
N LYS A 152 -18.17 -7.47 3.03
CA LYS A 152 -18.72 -8.39 2.02
C LYS A 152 -19.22 -9.71 2.63
N ALA A 153 -18.61 -10.16 3.73
CA ALA A 153 -19.03 -11.33 4.48
C ALA A 153 -20.18 -11.06 5.47
N GLY A 154 -20.73 -9.84 5.52
CA GLY A 154 -21.79 -9.43 6.45
C GLY A 154 -21.32 -9.25 7.90
N LYS A 155 -20.00 -9.22 8.15
CA LYS A 155 -19.40 -9.15 9.49
C LYS A 155 -19.08 -7.71 9.87
N ILE A 156 -20.11 -6.87 9.97
CA ILE A 156 -19.97 -5.42 10.15
C ILE A 156 -19.26 -5.05 11.46
N GLU A 157 -19.57 -5.73 12.57
CA GLU A 157 -18.89 -5.48 13.86
C GLU A 157 -17.38 -5.73 13.77
N GLN A 158 -16.96 -6.81 13.13
CA GLN A 158 -15.55 -7.13 12.93
C GLN A 158 -14.87 -6.15 11.97
N ALA A 159 -15.60 -5.63 10.97
CA ALA A 159 -15.10 -4.60 10.08
C ALA A 159 -14.84 -3.27 10.82
N ASP A 160 -15.73 -2.89 11.74
CA ASP A 160 -15.55 -1.72 12.62
C ASP A 160 -14.35 -1.91 13.56
N GLU A 161 -14.21 -3.10 14.18
CA GLU A 161 -13.04 -3.44 15.00
C GLU A 161 -11.73 -3.35 14.21
N ALA A 162 -11.71 -3.85 12.97
CA ALA A 162 -10.54 -3.74 12.10
C ALA A 162 -10.22 -2.28 11.75
N ALA A 163 -11.23 -1.46 11.42
CA ALA A 163 -11.05 -0.03 11.16
C ALA A 163 -10.49 0.72 12.39
N ARG A 164 -11.00 0.42 13.60
CA ARG A 164 -10.49 0.98 14.86
C ARG A 164 -9.07 0.54 15.14
N PHE A 165 -8.74 -0.72 14.86
CA PHE A 165 -7.37 -1.22 15.00
C PHE A 165 -6.40 -0.40 14.12
N TYR A 166 -6.73 -0.17 12.85
CA TYR A 166 -5.84 0.60 11.97
C TYR A 166 -5.79 2.08 12.36
N LEU A 167 -6.91 2.69 12.77
CA LEU A 167 -6.92 4.05 13.29
C LEU A 167 -6.03 4.19 14.54
N ASP A 168 -6.05 3.22 15.45
CA ASP A 168 -5.19 3.18 16.63
C ASP A 168 -3.70 2.97 16.27
N VAL A 169 -3.40 2.13 15.26
CA VAL A 169 -2.03 1.89 14.81
C VAL A 169 -1.40 3.11 14.13
N PHE A 170 -2.12 3.76 13.22
CA PHE A 170 -1.57 4.86 12.42
C PHE A 170 -1.85 6.25 13.02
N GLY A 171 -2.84 6.34 13.91
CA GLY A 171 -3.30 7.60 14.50
C GLY A 171 -4.22 8.40 13.58
N GLU A 172 -4.92 9.36 14.18
CA GLU A 172 -5.84 10.25 13.48
C GLU A 172 -5.13 11.02 12.36
N GLY A 173 -5.78 11.10 11.20
CA GLY A 173 -5.24 11.74 9.99
C GLY A 173 -4.20 10.90 9.21
N ASN A 174 -3.92 9.66 9.63
CA ASN A 174 -2.99 8.76 8.92
C ASN A 174 -3.62 7.40 8.53
N PHE A 175 -4.91 7.20 8.77
CA PHE A 175 -5.66 6.06 8.23
C PHE A 175 -6.90 6.56 7.48
N TYR A 176 -7.11 6.05 6.27
CA TYR A 176 -8.20 6.45 5.38
C TYR A 176 -8.94 5.22 4.84
N LEU A 177 -10.26 5.36 4.67
CA LEU A 177 -11.05 4.38 3.95
C LEU A 177 -10.91 4.65 2.45
N GLU A 178 -10.55 3.61 1.70
CA GLU A 178 -10.35 3.60 0.25
C GLU A 178 -11.59 3.12 -0.49
#